data_AF-A0A7C9TYQ3-F1
#
_entry.id   AF-A0A7C9TYQ3-F1
#
_cell.length_a   1.000
_cell.length_b   1.000
_cell.length_c   1.000
_cell.angle_alpha   90.00
_cell.angle_beta   90.00
_cell.angle_gamma   90.00
#
_symmetry.space_group_name_H-M   'P 1'
#
loop_
_entity.id
_entity.type
_entity.pdbx_description
1 polymer ?
#
loop_
_entity_poly.entity_id
_entity_poly.type
_entity_poly.pdbx_seq_one_letter_code
_entity_poly.pdbx_strand_id
1 'polypeptide(L)'
;MVLTPSSVWAPTPGMVAELAIQFQAAHLHFRPSRHSYSKWVCEVHFEARQAAERFESAACSEFDFEFCTIRKKQHFRVSVPVAVREVFRR
;
A
#
# COMPACT_ATOMS: atom_id res chain seq x y z
N MET A 1 23.53 -17.38 8.77
CA MET A 1 23.97 -15.99 8.54
C MET A 1 22.69 -15.18 8.37
N VAL A 2 22.30 -14.39 9.37
CA VAL A 2 21.05 -13.63 9.33
C VAL A 2 21.34 -12.35 8.53
N LEU A 3 20.90 -12.32 7.28
CA LEU A 3 20.91 -11.10 6.48
C LEU A 3 19.83 -10.20 7.07
N THR A 4 20.22 -9.20 7.88
CA THR A 4 19.33 -8.07 8.16
C THR A 4 18.94 -7.46 6.82
N PRO A 5 17.64 -7.37 6.47
CA PRO A 5 17.24 -6.85 5.17
C PRO A 5 17.78 -5.44 5.01
N SER A 6 18.39 -5.20 3.85
CA SER A 6 18.94 -3.92 3.42
C SER A 6 17.82 -2.90 3.31
N SER A 7 17.47 -2.23 4.42
CA SER A 7 16.48 -1.14 4.53
C SER A 7 15.15 -1.40 3.81
N VAL A 8 14.06 -1.65 4.54
CA VAL A 8 12.71 -1.70 3.93
C VAL A 8 12.32 -0.29 3.48
N TRP A 9 12.24 -0.07 2.17
CA TRP A 9 11.80 1.20 1.58
C TRP A 9 10.29 1.20 1.39
N ALA A 10 9.62 2.24 1.90
CA ALA A 10 8.21 2.44 1.62
C ALA A 10 8.03 3.17 0.28
N PRO A 11 7.17 2.70 -0.63
CA PRO A 11 6.87 3.40 -1.87
C PRO A 11 6.25 4.76 -1.59
N THR A 12 6.33 5.64 -2.57
CA THR A 12 5.58 6.90 -2.51
C THR A 12 4.09 6.63 -2.81
N PRO A 13 3.19 7.52 -2.34
CA PRO A 13 1.79 7.53 -2.77
C PRO A 13 1.58 7.43 -4.29
N GLY A 14 2.44 8.06 -5.09
CA GLY A 14 2.37 8.04 -6.55
C GLY A 14 2.60 6.65 -7.12
N MET A 15 3.63 5.95 -6.65
CA MET A 15 3.93 4.58 -7.08
C MET A 15 2.77 3.61 -6.77
N VAL A 16 2.17 3.75 -5.58
CA VAL A 16 1.00 2.93 -5.21
C VAL A 16 -0.20 3.25 -6.09
N ALA A 17 -0.42 4.54 -6.41
CA ALA A 17 -1.52 4.95 -7.28
C ALA A 17 -1.34 4.44 -8.72
N GLU A 18 -0.14 4.51 -9.28
CA GLU A 18 0.18 3.98 -10.61
C GLU A 18 -0.11 2.48 -10.70
N LEU A 19 0.32 1.71 -9.69
CA LEU A 19 0.01 0.29 -9.62
C LEU A 19 -1.51 0.06 -9.46
N ALA A 20 -2.17 0.80 -8.58
CA ALA A 20 -3.60 0.64 -8.29
C ALA A 20 -4.49 0.88 -9.53
N ILE A 21 -4.11 1.80 -10.42
CA ILE A 21 -4.83 2.06 -11.69
C ILE A 21 -4.89 0.80 -12.57
N GLN A 22 -3.80 0.01 -12.61
CA GLN A 22 -3.72 -1.22 -13.43
C GLN A 22 -4.71 -2.29 -12.96
N PHE A 23 -5.14 -2.23 -11.70
CA PHE A 23 -6.08 -3.17 -11.08
C PHE A 23 -7.47 -2.57 -10.85
N GLN A 24 -7.80 -1.45 -11.52
CA GLN A 24 -9.11 -0.81 -11.46
C GLN A 24 -9.55 -0.46 -10.03
N ALA A 25 -8.63 0.06 -9.23
CA ALA A 25 -8.97 0.59 -7.91
C ALA A 25 -10.04 1.69 -8.02
N ALA A 26 -11.03 1.65 -7.14
CA ALA A 26 -12.13 2.61 -7.11
C ALA A 26 -11.68 3.97 -6.55
N HIS A 27 -10.90 3.94 -5.46
CA HIS A 27 -10.30 5.13 -4.84
C HIS A 27 -9.15 4.76 -3.91
N LEU A 28 -8.36 5.76 -3.54
CA LEU A 28 -7.25 5.66 -2.62
C LEU A 28 -7.43 6.65 -1.46
N HIS A 29 -7.00 6.26 -0.26
CA HIS A 29 -7.00 7.11 0.92
C HIS A 29 -5.68 6.98 1.69
N PHE A 30 -5.08 8.12 2.07
CA PHE A 30 -3.84 8.16 2.82
C PHE A 30 -4.11 8.50 4.27
N ARG A 31 -3.56 7.71 5.19
CA ARG A 31 -3.73 7.99 6.62
C ARG A 31 -2.51 7.60 7.44
N PRO A 32 -2.30 8.26 8.58
CA PRO A 32 -1.37 7.78 9.59
C PRO A 32 -1.74 6.38 10.07
N SER A 33 -0.73 5.60 10.45
CA SER A 33 -0.88 4.27 11.02
C SER A 33 0.19 4.03 12.08
N ARG A 34 -0.24 3.66 13.29
CA ARG A 34 0.68 3.23 14.36
C ARG A 34 1.27 1.84 14.13
N HIS A 35 0.73 1.09 13.17
CA HIS A 35 1.13 -0.28 12.85
C HIS A 35 1.99 -0.38 11.58
N SER A 36 2.12 0.70 10.82
CA SER A 36 3.00 0.74 9.63
C SER A 36 4.40 1.18 10.05
N TYR A 37 5.44 0.51 9.53
CA TYR A 37 6.83 0.91 9.79
C TYR A 37 7.12 2.33 9.28
N SER A 38 6.46 2.75 8.20
CA SER A 38 6.59 4.11 7.64
C SER A 38 5.71 5.15 8.33
N LYS A 39 4.94 4.73 9.36
CA LYS A 39 3.91 5.52 10.07
C LYS A 39 2.73 5.99 9.20
N TRP A 40 2.73 5.69 7.91
CA TRP A 40 1.69 6.04 6.95
C TRP A 40 1.29 4.84 6.11
N VAL A 41 0.03 4.81 5.69
CA VAL A 41 -0.50 3.80 4.76
C VAL A 41 -1.35 4.46 3.69
N CYS A 42 -1.29 3.90 2.50
CA CYS A 42 -2.27 4.08 1.46
C CYS A 42 -3.27 2.92 1.53
N GLU A 43 -4.54 3.21 1.77
CA GLU A 43 -5.63 2.27 1.63
C GLU A 43 -6.16 2.34 0.20
N VAL A 44 -6.05 1.22 -0.52
CA VAL A 44 -6.54 1.09 -1.90
C VAL A 44 -7.84 0.29 -1.86
N HIS A 45 -8.90 0.87 -2.41
CA HIS A 45 -10.26 0.32 -2.33
C HIS A 45 -10.70 -0.27 -3.68
N PHE A 46 -11.37 -1.41 -3.62
CA PHE A 46 -11.84 -2.18 -4.77
C PHE A 46 -13.29 -2.62 -4.57
N GLU A 47 -14.07 -2.60 -5.66
CA GLU A 47 -15.45 -3.11 -5.68
C GLU A 47 -15.49 -4.64 -5.69
N ALA A 48 -14.49 -5.29 -6.31
CA ALA A 48 -14.39 -6.73 -6.44
C ALA A 48 -13.23 -7.31 -5.62
N ARG A 49 -13.50 -8.42 -4.93
CA ARG A 49 -12.50 -9.16 -4.14
C ARG A 49 -11.31 -9.59 -4.99
N GLN A 50 -11.59 -10.11 -6.18
CA GLN A 50 -10.56 -10.62 -7.08
C GLN A 50 -9.58 -9.52 -7.52
N ALA A 51 -10.06 -8.29 -7.72
CA ALA A 51 -9.20 -7.16 -8.04
C ALA A 51 -8.29 -6.81 -6.85
N ALA A 52 -8.83 -6.82 -5.62
CA ALA A 52 -8.04 -6.62 -4.41
C ALA A 52 -6.97 -7.70 -4.20
N GLU A 53 -7.28 -8.98 -4.44
CA GLU A 53 -6.33 -10.11 -4.34
C GLU A 53 -5.20 -10.01 -5.37
N ARG A 54 -5.54 -9.62 -6.61
CA ARG A 54 -4.53 -9.39 -7.66
C ARG A 54 -3.63 -8.21 -7.33
N PHE A 55 -4.22 -7.11 -6.84
CA PHE A 55 -3.45 -5.95 -6.41
C PHE A 55 -2.57 -6.26 -5.20
N GLU A 56 -3.08 -6.98 -4.20
CA GLU A 56 -2.31 -7.41 -3.03
C GLU A 56 -1.07 -8.18 -3.47
N SER A 57 -1.25 -9.20 -4.32
CA SER A 57 -0.15 -10.02 -4.84
C SER A 57 0.89 -9.18 -5.60
N ALA A 58 0.41 -8.24 -6.45
CA ALA A 58 1.27 -7.35 -7.20
C ALA A 58 2.02 -6.37 -6.30
N ALA A 59 1.35 -5.76 -5.32
CA ALA A 59 1.96 -4.81 -4.39
C ALA A 59 2.98 -5.48 -3.47
N CYS A 60 2.70 -6.70 -3.00
CA CYS A 60 3.67 -7.50 -2.24
C CYS A 60 4.92 -7.80 -3.07
N SER A 61 4.75 -8.16 -4.35
CA SER A 61 5.88 -8.46 -5.24
C SER A 61 6.67 -7.20 -5.65
N GLU A 62 5.98 -6.11 -5.98
CA GLU A 62 6.59 -4.87 -6.49
C GLU A 62 7.35 -4.11 -5.40
N PHE A 63 6.82 -4.11 -4.18
CA PHE A 63 7.37 -3.34 -3.07
C PHE A 63 8.05 -4.19 -2.00
N ASP A 64 8.20 -5.50 -2.26
CA ASP A 64 8.83 -6.48 -1.36
C ASP A 64 8.22 -6.47 0.05
N PHE A 65 6.88 -6.56 0.10
CA PHE A 65 6.12 -6.61 1.34
C PHE A 65 5.59 -8.01 1.61
N GLU A 66 5.85 -8.54 2.81
CA GLU A 66 5.26 -9.81 3.26
C GLU A 66 3.83 -9.66 3.82
N PHE A 67 3.27 -8.44 3.86
CA PHE A 67 2.05 -8.17 4.62
C PHE A 67 1.19 -7.06 3.99
N CYS A 68 0.43 -7.43 2.96
CA CYS A 68 -0.79 -6.72 2.59
C CYS A 68 -1.98 -7.61 2.96
N THR A 69 -2.85 -7.18 3.87
CA THR A 69 -4.04 -7.97 4.25
C THR A 69 -5.30 -7.33 3.69
N ILE A 70 -6.08 -8.09 2.94
CA ILE A 70 -7.41 -7.64 2.48
C ILE A 70 -8.37 -7.57 3.66
N ARG A 71 -8.98 -6.40 3.85
CA ARG A 71 -10.04 -6.23 4.86
C ARG A 71 -11.37 -5.97 4.14
N LYS A 72 -12.43 -6.68 4.54
CA LYS A 72 -13.79 -6.44 4.06
C LYS A 72 -14.57 -5.63 5.10
N LYS A 73 -15.13 -4.49 4.69
CA LYS A 73 -16.20 -3.80 5.43
C LYS A 73 -17.40 -3.60 4.52
N GLN A 74 -17.37 -2.57 3.69
CA GLN A 74 -18.34 -2.31 2.61
C GLN A 74 -17.71 -2.54 1.23
N HIS A 75 -16.44 -2.18 1.09
CA HIS A 75 -15.58 -2.49 -0.05
C HIS A 75 -14.42 -3.41 0.39
N PHE A 76 -13.68 -3.94 -0.58
CA PHE A 76 -12.43 -4.64 -0.34
C PHE A 76 -11.30 -3.62 -0.31
N ARG A 77 -10.45 -3.64 0.72
CA ARG A 77 -9.32 -2.72 0.80
C ARG A 77 -8.01 -3.41 1.10
N VAL A 78 -6.94 -2.87 0.52
CA VAL A 78 -5.55 -3.29 0.74
C VAL A 78 -4.80 -2.11 1.33
N SER A 79 -4.12 -2.32 2.47
CA SER A 79 -3.26 -1.30 3.07
C SER A 79 -1.82 -1.50 2.62
N VAL A 80 -1.24 -0.48 2.02
CA VAL A 80 0.16 -0.46 1.57
C VAL A 80 0.92 0.59 2.39
N PRO A 81 2.02 0.23 3.08
CA PRO A 81 2.91 1.20 3.71
C PRO A 81 3.41 2.21 2.67
N VAL A 82 3.39 3.50 3.00
CA VAL A 82 3.91 4.55 2.12
C VAL A 82 4.81 5.53 2.85
N ALA A 83 5.80 6.08 2.15
CA ALA A 83 6.58 7.21 2.62
C ALA A 83 5.91 8.52 2.20
N VAL A 84 5.48 9.33 3.18
CA VAL A 84 4.97 10.68 2.94
C VAL A 84 6.06 11.66 3.35
N ARG A 85 6.57 12.44 2.40
CA ARG A 85 7.48 13.54 2.69
C ARG A 85 6.65 14.78 2.99
N GLU A 86 6.79 15.36 4.17
CA GLU A 86 6.22 16.67 4.48
C GLU A 86 6.87 17.72 3.57
N VAL A 87 6.07 18.31 2.68
CA VAL A 87 6.50 19.45 1.88
C VAL A 87 6.12 20.71 2.66
N PHE A 88 7.05 21.22 3.46
CA PHE A 88 6.92 22.57 4.00
C PHE A 88 6.96 23.56 2.84
N ARG A 89 5.83 24.19 2.54
CA ARG A 89 5.84 25.40 1.71
C ARG A 89 6.49 26.50 2.55
N ARG A 90 7.71 26.88 2.19
CA ARG A 90 8.35 28.10 2.68
C ARG A 90 7.65 29.32 2.12
#